data_AF-A0A0W0WZH3-F1
#
_entry.id   AF-A0A0W0WZH3-F1
#
_cell.length_a   1.000
_cell.length_b   1.000
_cell.length_c   1.000
_cell.angle_alpha   90.00
_cell.angle_beta   90.00
_cell.angle_gamma   90.00
#
_symmetry.space_group_name_H-M   'P 1'
#
loop_
_entity.id
_entity.type
_entity.pdbx_description
1 polymer ?
#
loop_
_entity_poly.entity_id
_entity_poly.type
_entity_poly.pdbx_seq_one_letter_code
_entity_poly.pdbx_strand_id
1 'polypeptide(L)' 'MAEAFVKTFKRDFVWVSNTRDALIVMKQLPQWFESYNETAPHKALKMLSPRQFIRLKSVG' A
#
# COMPACT_ATOMS: atom_id res chain seq x y z
N MET A 1 8.86 -0.83 -11.50
CA MET A 1 7.64 -0.58 -10.70
C MET A 1 7.39 -1.65 -9.65
N ALA A 2 7.33 -2.93 -10.01
CA ALA A 2 7.06 -4.01 -9.05
C ALA A 2 8.08 -4.09 -7.90
N GLU A 3 9.38 -3.91 -8.18
CA GLU A 3 10.43 -3.98 -7.14
C GLU A 3 10.28 -2.87 -6.08
N ALA A 4 10.03 -1.63 -6.50
CA ALA A 4 9.83 -0.51 -5.58
C ALA A 4 8.59 -0.72 -4.71
N PHE A 5 7.50 -1.24 -5.29
CA PHE A 5 6.30 -1.62 -4.54
C PHE A 5 6.63 -2.66 -3.47
N VAL A 6 7.28 -3.77 -3.83
CA VAL A 6 7.60 -4.85 -2.89
C VAL A 6 8.52 -4.35 -1.76
N LYS A 7 9.50 -3.49 -2.07
CA LYS A 7 10.39 -2.90 -1.04
C LYS A 7 9.61 -2.06 -0.04
N THR A 8 8.77 -1.13 -0.51
CA THR A 8 7.93 -0.28 0.35
C THR A 8 6.94 -1.12 1.15
N PHE A 9 6.26 -2.07 0.51
CA PHE A 9 5.25 -2.91 1.16
C PHE A 9 5.87 -3.77 2.27
N LYS A 10 7.04 -4.38 2.03
CA LYS A 10 7.75 -5.15 3.06
C LYS A 10 8.18 -4.28 4.23
N ARG A 11 8.76 -3.11 3.95
CA ARG A 11 9.26 -2.20 4.97
C ARG A 11 8.14 -1.67 5.88
N ASP A 12 7.06 -1.22 5.28
CA ASP A 12 6.03 -0.44 5.99
C ASP A 12 4.93 -1.31 6.59
N PHE A 13 4.73 -2.52 6.09
CA PHE A 13 3.68 -3.42 6.58
C PHE A 13 4.23 -4.72 7.15
N VAL A 14 5.08 -5.42 6.41
CA VAL A 14 5.54 -6.77 6.81
C VAL A 14 6.50 -6.73 8.00
N TRP A 15 7.51 -5.86 7.98
CA TRP A 15 8.53 -5.80 9.03
C TRP A 15 8.02 -5.27 10.38
N VAL A 16 6.92 -4.51 10.36
CA VAL A 16 6.31 -3.94 11.57
C VAL A 16 5.16 -4.79 12.11
N SER A 17 4.80 -5.89 11.44
CA SER A 17 3.63 -6.72 11.78
C SER A 17 4.02 -8.12 12.24
N ASN A 18 3.12 -8.78 12.96
CA ASN A 18 3.27 -10.19 13.31
C ASN A 18 3.02 -11.07 12.07
N THR A 19 4.09 -11.69 11.56
CA THR A 19 4.07 -12.55 10.36
C THR A 19 4.43 -14.00 10.64
N ARG A 20 4.31 -14.45 11.90
CA ARG A 20 4.66 -15.82 12.33
C ARG A 20 3.72 -16.91 11.82
N ASP A 21 2.50 -16.54 11.41
CA ASP A 21 1.47 -17.45 10.92
C ASP A 21 0.86 -16.88 9.62
N ALA A 22 0.76 -17.73 8.60
CA ALA A 22 0.14 -17.40 7.33
C ALA A 22 -1.31 -16.93 7.49
N LEU A 23 -2.11 -17.53 8.38
CA LEU A 23 -3.50 -17.13 8.62
C LEU A 23 -3.60 -15.71 9.18
N ILE A 24 -2.65 -15.32 10.04
CA ILE A 24 -2.58 -13.97 10.60
C ILE A 24 -2.22 -12.97 9.48
N VAL A 25 -1.21 -13.28 8.66
CA VAL A 25 -0.83 -12.44 7.52
C VAL A 25 -2.00 -12.26 6.56
N MET A 26 -2.69 -13.35 6.21
CA MET A 26 -3.84 -13.30 5.29
C MET A 26 -4.97 -12.41 5.82
N LYS A 27 -5.20 -12.37 7.13
CA LYS A 27 -6.17 -11.46 7.76
C LYS A 27 -5.72 -9.99 7.74
N GLN A 28 -4.42 -9.73 7.75
CA GLN A 28 -3.85 -8.37 7.75
C GLN A 28 -3.76 -7.76 6.35
N LEU A 29 -3.57 -8.58 5.31
CA LEU A 29 -3.41 -8.13 3.92
C LEU A 29 -4.47 -7.11 3.46
N PRO A 30 -5.80 -7.33 3.68
CA PRO A 30 -6.81 -6.36 3.24
C PRO A 30 -6.58 -4.96 3.83
N GLN A 31 -6.24 -4.88 5.12
CA GLN A 31 -5.99 -3.61 5.80
C GLN A 31 -4.72 -2.92 5.27
N TRP A 32 -3.66 -3.69 4.99
CA TRP A 32 -2.43 -3.15 4.41
C TRP A 32 -2.64 -2.61 3.01
N PHE A 33 -3.39 -3.34 2.16
CA PHE A 33 -3.74 -2.87 0.83
C PHE A 33 -4.61 -1.62 0.88
N GLU A 34 -5.58 -1.56 1.80
CA GLU A 34 -6.43 -0.38 1.95
C GLU A 34 -5.59 0.84 2.37
N SER A 35 -4.68 0.67 3.33
CA SER A 35 -3.75 1.73 3.74
C SER A 35 -2.84 2.18 2.60
N TYR A 36 -2.25 1.23 1.85
CA TYR A 36 -1.44 1.55 0.69
C TYR A 36 -2.24 2.33 -0.38
N ASN A 37 -3.48 1.92 -0.65
CA ASN A 37 -4.28 2.47 -1.73
C ASN A 37 -4.98 3.79 -1.40
N GLU A 38 -5.36 4.02 -0.14
CA GLU A 38 -6.09 5.22 0.27
C GLU A 38 -5.22 6.27 0.95
N THR A 39 -4.17 5.89 1.69
CA THR A 39 -3.43 6.82 2.56
C THR A 39 -1.95 7.01 2.20
N ALA A 40 -1.27 5.98 1.69
CA ALA A 40 0.18 6.06 1.47
C ALA A 40 0.56 7.12 0.42
N PRO A 41 1.43 8.10 0.74
CA PRO A 41 1.83 9.12 -0.22
C PRO A 41 2.93 8.61 -1.14
N HIS A 42 2.78 8.83 -2.46
CA HIS A 42 3.78 8.42 -3.45
C HIS A 42 4.36 9.62 -4.20
N LYS A 43 5.69 9.77 -4.19
CA LYS A 43 6.39 10.86 -4.89
C LYS A 43 6.07 10.91 -6.39
N ALA A 44 5.98 9.75 -7.04
CA ALA A 44 5.61 9.64 -8.46
C ALA A 44 4.15 10.07 -8.74
N LEU A 45 3.28 10.03 -7.73
CA LEU A 45 1.88 10.43 -7.80
C LEU A 45 1.65 11.84 -7.22
N LYS A 46 2.67 12.71 -7.21
CA LYS A 46 2.60 14.06 -6.60
C LYS A 46 2.20 14.02 -5.11
N MET A 47 2.69 13.03 -4.38
CA MET A 47 2.38 12.79 -2.96
C MET A 47 0.93 12.38 -2.68
N LEU A 48 0.16 12.01 -3.71
CA LEU A 48 -1.16 11.42 -3.55
C LEU A 48 -1.06 9.91 -3.30
N SER A 49 -2.11 9.35 -2.70
CA SER A 49 -2.32 7.91 -2.69
C SER A 49 -2.79 7.39 -4.05
N PRO A 50 -2.66 6.08 -4.33
CA PRO A 50 -3.08 5.50 -5.60
C PRO A 50 -4.54 5.81 -5.96
N ARG A 51 -5.47 5.66 -5.02
CA ARG A 51 -6.89 5.94 -5.28
C ARG A 51 -7.18 7.43 -5.38
N GLN A 52 -6.52 8.29 -4.60
CA GLN A 52 -6.63 9.74 -4.79
C GLN A 52 -6.19 10.17 -6.19
N PHE A 53 -5.07 9.62 -6.68
CA PHE A 53 -4.58 9.89 -8.02
C PHE A 53 -5.57 9.45 -9.10
N ILE A 54 -6.12 8.23 -8.99
CA ILE A 54 -7.12 7.72 -9.94
C ILE A 54 -8.37 8.60 -9.93
N ARG A 55 -8.93 8.93 -8.76
CA ARG A 55 -10.13 9.78 -8.64
C ARG A 55 -9.91 11.17 -9.25
N LEU A 56 -8.73 11.76 -9.07
CA LEU A 56 -8.38 13.04 -9.69
C LEU A 56 -8.22 12.94 -11.21
N LYS A 57 -7.76 11.79 -11.72
CA LYS A 57 -7.60 11.54 -13.16
C LYS A 57 -8.88 11.16 -13.87
N SER A 58 -9.86 10.58 -13.17
CA SER A 58 -11.16 10.21 -13.72
C SER A 58 -12.16 11.37 -13.79
N VAL A 59 -11.82 12.54 -13.26
CA VAL A 59 -12.66 13.76 -13.26
C VAL A 59 -12.24 14.74 -14.37
N GLY A 60 -11.47 14.28 -15.36
CA GLY A 60 -11.14 15.02 -16.58
C GLY A 60 -11.67 14.31 -17.82
#